data_AF-A0A379W8M7-F1
#
_entry.id   AF-A0A379W8M7-F1
#
_cell.length_a   1.000
_cell.length_b   1.000
_cell.length_c   1.000
_cell.angle_alpha   90.00
_cell.angle_beta   90.00
_cell.angle_gamma   90.00
#
_symmetry.space_group_name_H-M   'P 1'
#
loop_
_entity.id
_entity.type
_entity.pdbx_description
1 polymer ?
#
loop_
_entity_poly.entity_id
_entity_poly.type
_entity_poly.pdbx_seq_one_letter_code
_entity_poly.pdbx_strand_id
1 'polypeptide(L)'
;MTKGNITWASFNLSEQDYEDYYCQFSNAVLWPAFHYRLDLVQFQRPAWEGYMRVNALLADKLLPLIKENDIIWVHDYHLLPFASELRKRGVNNRIGFFLHIPFRPRRFLTLYRRMMNCWSSCVTLIC
;
A
#
# COMPACT_ATOMS: atom_id res chain seq x y z
N MET A 1 19.18 -1.77 -10.83
CA MET A 1 20.64 -1.62 -10.60
C MET A 1 21.08 -2.60 -9.53
N THR A 2 22.14 -3.36 -9.73
CA THR A 2 22.64 -4.31 -8.71
C THR A 2 23.91 -3.75 -8.08
N LYS A 3 23.97 -3.71 -6.74
CA LYS A 3 25.15 -3.31 -5.98
C LYS A 3 25.38 -4.35 -4.87
N GLY A 4 26.47 -5.11 -4.98
CA GLY A 4 26.71 -6.27 -4.11
C GLY A 4 25.58 -7.30 -4.24
N ASN A 5 25.04 -7.74 -3.11
CA ASN A 5 23.96 -8.74 -3.04
C ASN A 5 22.55 -8.12 -3.13
N ILE A 6 22.43 -6.84 -3.46
CA ILE A 6 21.15 -6.13 -3.51
C ILE A 6 20.87 -5.67 -4.94
N THR A 7 19.73 -6.11 -5.47
CA THR A 7 19.18 -5.61 -6.73
C THR A 7 18.05 -4.63 -6.43
N TRP A 8 18.22 -3.41 -6.93
CA TRP A 8 17.24 -2.33 -6.84
C TRP A 8 16.41 -2.26 -8.12
N ALA A 9 15.10 -2.30 -7.97
CA ALA A 9 14.14 -1.98 -9.02
C ALA A 9 13.42 -0.68 -8.63
N SER A 10 13.53 0.34 -9.48
CA SER A 10 12.86 1.62 -9.30
C SER A 10 11.85 1.83 -10.42
N PHE A 11 10.72 2.44 -10.08
CA PHE A 11 9.65 2.75 -11.02
C PHE A 11 9.29 4.21 -10.89
N ASN A 12 9.17 4.90 -12.02
CA ASN A 12 8.74 6.29 -12.04
C ASN A 12 7.22 6.35 -11.94
N LEU A 13 6.73 7.34 -11.22
CA LEU A 13 5.32 7.73 -11.22
C LEU A 13 5.15 8.94 -12.14
N SER A 14 3.97 9.02 -12.76
CA SER A 14 3.57 10.27 -13.42
C SER A 14 3.34 11.36 -12.38
N GLU A 15 3.41 12.62 -12.77
CA GLU A 15 3.14 13.75 -11.87
C GLU A 15 1.71 13.67 -11.30
N GLN A 16 0.73 13.27 -12.12
CA GLN A 16 -0.64 13.06 -11.69
C GLN A 16 -0.76 11.91 -10.67
N ASP A 17 -0.07 10.79 -10.91
CA ASP A 17 -0.06 9.68 -9.96
C ASP A 17 0.60 10.08 -8.66
N TYR A 18 1.72 10.81 -8.70
CA TYR A 18 2.37 11.35 -7.51
C TYR A 18 1.40 12.23 -6.70
N GLU A 19 0.68 13.14 -7.34
CA GLU A 19 -0.28 14.01 -6.68
C GLU A 19 -1.44 13.22 -6.05
N ASP A 20 -2.11 12.36 -6.83
CA ASP A 20 -3.28 11.61 -6.34
C ASP A 20 -2.92 10.63 -5.22
N TYR A 21 -1.83 9.88 -5.40
CA TYR A 21 -1.42 8.81 -4.48
C TYR A 21 -0.68 9.35 -3.25
N TYR A 22 0.33 10.20 -3.44
CA TYR A 22 1.21 10.62 -2.36
C TYR A 22 0.66 11.84 -1.64
N CYS A 23 0.41 12.94 -2.36
CA CYS A 23 -0.03 14.19 -1.77
C CYS A 23 -1.46 14.07 -1.21
N GLN A 24 -2.40 13.63 -2.05
CA GLN A 24 -3.81 13.65 -1.71
C GLN A 24 -4.20 12.45 -0.84
N PHE A 25 -4.13 11.21 -1.35
CA PHE A 25 -4.68 10.09 -0.59
C PHE A 25 -3.81 9.69 0.59
N SER A 26 -2.51 9.46 0.38
CA SER A 26 -1.64 9.00 1.46
C SER A 26 -1.48 10.06 2.55
N ASN A 27 -1.16 11.30 2.19
CA ASN A 27 -0.81 12.32 3.17
C ASN A 27 -1.97 13.24 3.60
N ALA A 28 -2.97 13.49 2.77
CA ALA A 28 -4.14 14.29 3.17
C ALA A 28 -5.33 13.46 3.67
N VAL A 29 -5.37 12.14 3.38
CA VAL A 29 -6.44 11.24 3.87
C VAL A 29 -5.91 10.24 4.89
N LEU A 30 -4.98 9.36 4.50
CA LEU A 30 -4.55 8.27 5.39
C LEU A 30 -3.80 8.78 6.60
N TRP A 31 -2.78 9.62 6.39
CA TRP A 31 -1.93 10.09 7.47
C TRP A 31 -2.72 10.80 8.59
N PRO A 32 -3.59 11.80 8.33
CA PRO A 32 -4.35 12.45 9.39
C PRO A 32 -5.33 11.48 10.06
N ALA A 33 -5.92 10.59 9.27
CA ALA A 33 -6.88 9.63 9.78
C ALA A 33 -6.23 8.63 10.76
N PHE A 34 -5.04 8.11 10.46
CA PHE A 34 -4.27 7.26 11.39
C PHE A 34 -3.77 8.03 12.62
N HIS A 35 -3.53 9.34 12.49
CA HIS A 35 -3.11 10.22 13.59
C HIS A 35 -4.28 10.85 14.35
N TYR A 36 -5.51 10.35 14.19
CA TYR A 36 -6.72 10.85 14.86
C TYR A 36 -7.10 12.30 14.56
N ARG A 37 -6.56 12.86 13.49
CA ARG A 37 -6.88 14.18 12.98
C ARG A 37 -7.96 14.09 11.89
N LEU A 38 -9.10 13.49 12.24
CA LEU A 38 -10.24 13.33 11.32
C LEU A 38 -10.81 14.67 10.85
N ASP A 39 -10.58 15.74 11.62
CA ASP A 39 -10.87 17.13 11.26
C ASP A 39 -10.13 17.59 9.99
N LEU A 40 -8.96 17.00 9.71
CA LEU A 40 -8.13 17.34 8.55
C LEU A 40 -8.37 16.43 7.34
N VAL A 41 -9.18 15.38 7.48
CA VAL A 41 -9.38 14.38 6.43
C VAL A 41 -10.29 14.96 5.35
N GLN A 42 -9.73 15.17 4.16
CA GLN A 42 -10.49 15.56 2.97
C GLN A 42 -10.54 14.39 2.00
N PHE A 43 -11.56 13.54 2.14
CA PHE A 43 -11.72 12.42 1.22
C PHE A 43 -12.13 12.90 -0.17
N GLN A 44 -11.31 12.57 -1.17
CA GLN A 44 -11.59 12.83 -2.57
C GLN A 44 -11.58 11.51 -3.35
N ARG A 45 -12.65 11.24 -4.09
CA ARG A 45 -12.77 10.02 -4.89
C ARG A 45 -11.65 9.87 -5.94
N PRO A 46 -11.22 10.92 -6.67
CA PRO A 46 -10.09 10.82 -7.58
C PRO A 46 -8.79 10.38 -6.90
N ALA A 47 -8.52 10.91 -5.70
CA ALA A 47 -7.35 10.53 -4.91
C ALA A 47 -7.38 9.04 -4.50
N TRP A 48 -8.54 8.53 -4.09
CA TRP A 48 -8.72 7.09 -3.83
C TRP A 48 -8.46 6.24 -5.09
N GLU A 49 -8.98 6.66 -6.24
CA GLU A 49 -8.79 5.96 -7.51
C GLU A 49 -7.32 5.97 -7.93
N GLY A 50 -6.61 7.10 -7.76
CA GLY A 50 -5.16 7.20 -7.97
C GLY A 50 -4.37 6.31 -7.01
N TYR A 51 -4.75 6.26 -5.74
CA TYR A 51 -4.11 5.38 -4.75
C TYR A 51 -4.18 3.89 -5.12
N MET A 52 -5.38 3.44 -5.51
CA MET A 52 -5.59 2.07 -5.97
C MET A 52 -4.86 1.80 -7.29
N ARG A 53 -4.88 2.75 -8.23
CA ARG A 53 -4.21 2.66 -9.54
C ARG A 53 -2.70 2.49 -9.37
N VAL A 54 -2.06 3.31 -8.52
CA VAL A 54 -0.61 3.22 -8.27
C VAL A 54 -0.25 1.89 -7.61
N ASN A 55 -1.02 1.41 -6.63
CA ASN A 55 -0.77 0.11 -6.02
C ASN A 55 -0.89 -1.04 -7.03
N ALA A 56 -1.88 -1.00 -7.92
CA ALA A 56 -2.04 -1.98 -8.99
C ALA A 56 -0.87 -1.93 -9.99
N LEU A 57 -0.47 -0.71 -10.41
CA LEU A 57 0.66 -0.49 -11.31
C LEU A 57 1.96 -1.05 -10.72
N LEU A 58 2.25 -0.75 -9.45
CA LEU A 58 3.43 -1.27 -8.78
C LEU A 58 3.40 -2.79 -8.68
N ALA A 59 2.23 -3.40 -8.46
CA ALA A 59 2.09 -4.86 -8.42
C ALA A 59 2.37 -5.47 -9.80
N ASP A 60 1.88 -4.86 -10.89
CA ASP A 60 2.21 -5.28 -12.27
C ASP A 60 3.70 -5.18 -12.57
N LYS A 61 4.35 -4.14 -12.06
CA LYS A 61 5.80 -3.94 -12.24
C LYS A 61 6.66 -4.90 -11.42
N LEU A 62 6.19 -5.30 -10.24
CA LEU A 62 6.89 -6.25 -9.38
C LEU A 62 6.71 -7.70 -9.87
N LEU A 63 5.54 -8.04 -10.43
CA LEU A 63 5.19 -9.40 -10.85
C LEU A 63 6.30 -10.16 -11.62
N PRO A 64 6.94 -9.61 -12.68
CA PRO A 64 7.98 -10.33 -13.43
C PRO A 64 9.29 -10.52 -12.65
N LEU A 65 9.45 -9.88 -11.49
CA LEU A 65 10.65 -9.95 -10.65
C LEU A 65 10.52 -11.00 -9.54
N ILE A 66 9.30 -11.48 -9.26
CA ILE A 66 9.01 -12.42 -8.17
C ILE A 66 9.35 -13.85 -8.61
N LYS A 67 10.08 -14.57 -7.76
CA LYS A 67 10.31 -16.02 -7.86
C LYS A 67 9.46 -16.78 -6.87
N GLU A 68 9.21 -18.05 -7.12
CA GLU A 68 8.29 -18.91 -6.37
C GLU A 68 8.52 -18.93 -4.84
N ASN A 69 9.78 -18.86 -4.40
CA ASN A 69 10.15 -18.96 -2.98
C ASN A 69 10.48 -17.62 -2.32
N ASP A 70 10.28 -16.50 -3.02
CA ASP A 70 10.59 -15.18 -2.47
C ASP A 70 9.66 -14.83 -1.31
N ILE A 71 10.20 -14.08 -0.34
CA ILE A 71 9.44 -13.47 0.74
C ILE A 71 9.29 -11.99 0.39
N ILE A 72 8.05 -11.54 0.29
CA ILE A 72 7.72 -10.15 -0.02
C ILE A 72 7.46 -9.44 1.30
N TRP A 73 8.20 -8.37 1.57
CA TRP A 73 7.99 -7.53 2.73
C TRP A 73 7.57 -6.13 2.29
N VAL A 74 6.33 -5.77 2.63
CA VAL A 74 5.71 -4.50 2.27
C VAL A 74 5.77 -3.57 3.46
N HIS A 75 6.11 -2.31 3.20
CA HIS A 75 6.27 -1.30 4.24
C HIS A 75 5.31 -0.14 4.05
N ASP A 76 4.65 0.18 5.15
CA ASP A 76 3.92 1.42 5.42
C ASP A 76 2.56 1.63 4.73
N TYR A 77 1.84 2.64 5.21
CA TYR A 77 0.45 2.92 4.83
C TYR A 77 0.25 3.29 3.35
N HIS A 78 1.32 3.68 2.65
CA HIS A 78 1.29 3.97 1.22
C HIS A 78 0.94 2.73 0.37
N LEU A 79 1.23 1.52 0.89
CA LEU A 79 1.09 0.26 0.16
C LEU A 79 0.06 -0.69 0.76
N LEU A 80 -0.99 -0.18 1.43
CA LEU A 80 -2.01 -1.03 2.06
C LEU A 80 -2.72 -1.98 1.08
N PRO A 81 -3.10 -1.56 -0.16
CA PRO A 81 -3.70 -2.44 -1.15
C PRO A 81 -2.71 -3.42 -1.80
N PHE A 82 -1.41 -3.21 -1.65
CA PHE A 82 -0.39 -3.83 -2.48
C PHE A 82 -0.43 -5.36 -2.44
N ALA A 83 -0.54 -5.95 -1.24
CA ALA A 83 -0.65 -7.38 -1.08
C ALA A 83 -1.89 -7.95 -1.78
N SER A 84 -3.03 -7.25 -1.67
CA SER A 84 -4.27 -7.69 -2.34
C SER A 84 -4.14 -7.61 -3.85
N GLU A 85 -3.47 -6.59 -4.38
CA GLU A 85 -3.18 -6.46 -5.80
C GLU A 85 -2.27 -7.58 -6.31
N LEU A 86 -1.27 -8.00 -5.51
CA LEU A 86 -0.44 -9.17 -5.84
C LEU A 86 -1.26 -10.47 -5.82
N ARG A 87 -2.14 -10.67 -4.82
CA ARG A 87 -3.02 -11.86 -4.77
C ARG A 87 -3.95 -11.96 -5.97
N LYS A 88 -4.52 -10.84 -6.44
CA LYS A 88 -5.35 -10.81 -7.67
C LYS A 88 -4.60 -11.28 -8.91
N ARG A 89 -3.27 -11.15 -8.92
CA ARG A 89 -2.37 -11.57 -10.02
C ARG A 89 -1.82 -13.00 -9.83
N GLY A 90 -2.33 -13.74 -8.84
CA GLY A 90 -1.93 -15.14 -8.60
C GLY A 90 -0.62 -15.30 -7.83
N VAL A 91 -0.07 -14.24 -7.26
CA VAL A 91 1.13 -14.34 -6.41
C VAL A 91 0.75 -15.08 -5.13
N ASN A 92 1.37 -16.24 -4.88
CA ASN A 92 1.13 -17.08 -3.70
C ASN A 92 2.28 -17.03 -2.66
N ASN A 93 3.30 -16.22 -2.92
CA ASN A 93 4.44 -15.99 -2.02
C ASN A 93 4.02 -15.57 -0.61
N ARG A 94 4.91 -15.78 0.36
CA ARG A 94 4.74 -15.23 1.71
C ARG A 94 4.85 -13.71 1.63
N ILE A 95 3.81 -13.01 2.08
CA ILE A 95 3.76 -11.54 2.11
C ILE A 95 3.61 -11.09 3.55
N GLY A 96 4.61 -10.37 4.07
CA GLY A 96 4.55 -9.66 5.34
C GLY A 96 4.27 -8.18 5.11
N PHE A 97 3.52 -7.56 6.02
CA PHE A 97 3.25 -6.12 6.01
C PHE A 97 3.65 -5.51 7.35
N PHE A 98 4.43 -4.43 7.30
CA PHE A 98 4.83 -3.66 8.47
C PHE A 98 4.32 -2.22 8.38
N LEU A 99 3.52 -1.79 9.35
CA LEU A 99 2.99 -0.42 9.43
C LEU A 99 3.88 0.42 10.35
N HIS A 100 4.46 1.50 9.84
CA HIS A 100 5.39 2.33 10.63
C HIS A 100 4.67 3.39 11.47
N ILE A 101 3.44 3.75 11.10
CA ILE A 101 2.63 4.75 11.79
C ILE A 101 1.73 4.11 12.85
N PRO A 102 1.23 4.89 13.83
CA PRO A 102 0.37 4.36 14.88
C PRO A 102 -0.88 3.67 14.32
N PHE A 103 -1.14 2.44 14.77
CA PHE A 103 -2.36 1.71 14.44
C PHE A 103 -3.29 1.62 15.64
N ARG A 104 -4.53 2.11 15.52
CA ARG A 104 -5.54 1.98 16.57
C ARG A 104 -6.91 1.54 16.02
N PRO A 105 -7.35 0.30 16.33
CA PRO A 105 -8.44 -0.36 15.60
C PRO A 105 -9.86 0.19 15.86
N ARG A 106 -10.17 0.73 17.04
CA ARG A 106 -11.57 0.72 17.54
C ARG A 106 -12.61 1.58 16.80
N ARG A 107 -12.23 2.69 16.14
CA ARG A 107 -13.17 3.52 15.34
C ARG A 107 -12.88 3.51 13.84
N PHE A 108 -11.62 3.26 13.46
CA PHE A 108 -11.18 3.22 12.07
C PHE A 108 -11.72 2.01 11.29
N LEU A 109 -11.83 0.87 11.98
CA LEU A 109 -12.28 -0.42 11.41
C LEU A 109 -13.65 -0.32 10.73
N THR A 110 -14.56 0.48 11.28
CA THR A 110 -15.93 0.63 10.75
C THR A 110 -15.98 1.51 9.50
N LEU A 111 -15.17 2.57 9.44
CA LEU A 111 -15.20 3.55 8.35
C LEU A 111 -14.44 3.06 7.10
N TYR A 112 -13.37 2.28 7.32
CA TYR A 112 -12.45 1.84 6.25
C TYR A 112 -12.46 0.32 6.03
N ARG A 113 -13.64 -0.30 6.11
CA ARG A 113 -13.83 -1.75 5.94
C ARG A 113 -13.28 -2.30 4.60
N ARG A 114 -13.27 -1.49 3.52
CA ARG A 114 -12.64 -1.88 2.23
C ARG A 114 -11.12 -1.94 2.30
N MET A 115 -10.47 -1.08 3.10
CA MET A 115 -9.01 -1.16 3.31
C MET A 115 -8.64 -2.39 4.13
N MET A 116 -9.47 -2.77 5.10
CA MET A 116 -9.26 -4.00 5.89
C MET A 116 -9.25 -5.25 5.03
N ASN A 117 -10.09 -5.34 3.99
CA ASN A 117 -10.06 -6.48 3.06
C ASN A 117 -8.72 -6.58 2.32
N CYS A 118 -8.08 -5.45 2.02
CA CYS A 118 -6.74 -5.45 1.47
C CYS A 118 -5.71 -5.93 2.51
N TRP A 119 -5.91 -5.53 3.76
CA TRP A 119 -5.02 -5.86 4.86
C TRP A 119 -5.05 -7.33 5.27
N SER A 120 -6.21 -7.98 5.18
CA SER A 120 -6.37 -9.42 5.43
C SER A 120 -5.70 -10.31 4.38
N SER A 121 -5.20 -9.75 3.27
CA SER A 121 -4.50 -10.53 2.23
C SER A 121 -3.02 -10.82 2.55
N CYS A 122 -2.49 -10.20 3.61
CA CYS A 122 -1.13 -10.44 4.13
C CYS A 122 -1.12 -11.65 5.08
N VAL A 123 0.00 -12.40 5.09
CA VAL A 123 0.19 -13.57 5.96
C VAL A 123 0.52 -13.14 7.40
N THR A 124 1.25 -12.04 7.56
CA THR A 124 1.64 -11.51 8.86
C THR A 124 1.53 -9.99 8.87
N LEU A 125 0.80 -9.47 9.86
CA LEU A 125 0.76 -8.07 10.23
C LEU A 125 1.72 -7.85 11.38
N ILE A 126 2.70 -6.98 11.19
CA ILE A 126 3.55 -6.48 12.26
C ILE A 126 3.24 -4.99 12.39
N CYS A 127 2.70 -4.60 13.54
CA CYS A 127 2.39 -3.22 13.92
C CYS A 127 3.30 -2.79 15.06
#